data_AF-A0A6C0AJF5-F1
#
_entry.id   AF-A0A6C0AJF5-F1
#
_cell.length_a   1.000
_cell.length_b   1.000
_cell.length_c   1.000
_cell.angle_alpha   90.00
_cell.angle_beta   90.00
_cell.angle_gamma   90.00
#
_symmetry.space_group_name_H-M   'P 1'
#
loop_
_entity.id
_entity.type
_entity.pdbx_description
1 polymer ?
#
loop_
_entity_poly.entity_id
_entity_poly.type
_entity_poly.pdbx_seq_one_letter_code
_entity_poly.pdbx_strand_id
1 'polypeptide(L)'
;MIRYGDRVFLHEGSRWFIWEPSWKLYRPVDGLQWTGTELRLDDKLYCTDPLDDLYGFGTERMYTRCFNLSQNFADVENAKPVPFLTIGTPEWFRDRPVALTACAPRDVESWKRLKLRRRTVRRHPRQTFTKRNTK
;
A
#
# COMPACT_ATOMS: atom_id res chain seq x y z
N MET A 1 -4.80 -7.39 -8.42
CA MET A 1 -3.91 -6.22 -8.57
C MET A 1 -4.59 -4.97 -8.05
N ILE A 2 -3.83 -4.10 -7.39
CA ILE A 2 -4.31 -2.85 -6.79
C ILE A 2 -3.41 -1.72 -7.27
N ARG A 3 -4.01 -0.62 -7.76
CA ARG A 3 -3.27 0.59 -8.09
C ARG A 3 -3.33 1.57 -6.92
N TYR A 4 -2.17 2.04 -6.49
CA TYR A 4 -2.04 3.05 -5.45
C TYR A 4 -1.05 4.13 -5.90
N GLY A 5 -1.54 5.35 -6.09
CA GLY A 5 -0.80 6.39 -6.83
C GLY A 5 -0.48 5.89 -8.23
N ASP A 6 0.79 6.02 -8.63
CA ASP A 6 1.28 5.60 -9.95
C ASP A 6 1.82 4.16 -9.98
N ARG A 7 1.74 3.45 -8.85
CA ARG A 7 2.30 2.10 -8.68
C ARG A 7 1.21 1.04 -8.62
N VAL A 8 1.51 -0.14 -9.15
CA VAL A 8 0.62 -1.30 -9.11
C VAL A 8 1.21 -2.35 -8.20
N PHE A 9 0.40 -2.83 -7.28
CA PHE A 9 0.74 -3.84 -6.29
C PHE A 9 -0.07 -5.11 -6.53
N LEU A 10 0.56 -6.25 -6.27
CA LEU A 10 -0.05 -7.56 -6.29
C LEU A 10 0.16 -8.19 -4.91
N HIS A 11 -0.93 -8.66 -4.32
CA HIS A 11 -0.88 -9.46 -3.10
C HIS A 11 -1.14 -10.90 -3.48
N GLU A 12 -0.13 -11.76 -3.31
CA GLU A 12 -0.25 -13.19 -3.60
C GLU A 12 0.20 -14.00 -2.39
N GLY A 13 -0.73 -14.77 -1.81
CA GLY A 13 -0.50 -15.50 -0.57
C GLY A 13 -0.26 -14.55 0.60
N SER A 14 0.93 -14.62 1.19
CA SER A 14 1.36 -13.78 2.32
C SER A 14 2.36 -12.68 1.94
N ARG A 15 2.68 -12.52 0.65
CA ARG A 15 3.68 -11.56 0.17
C ARG A 15 3.08 -10.53 -0.74
N TRP A 16 3.71 -9.36 -0.72
CA TRP A 16 3.41 -8.27 -1.61
C TRP A 16 4.47 -8.17 -2.70
N PHE A 17 4.00 -7.81 -3.88
CA PHE A 17 4.82 -7.56 -5.04
C PHE A 17 4.43 -6.21 -5.63
N ILE A 18 5.39 -5.52 -6.21
CA ILE A 18 5.19 -4.30 -6.96
C ILE A 18 5.53 -4.55 -8.43
N TRP A 19 4.70 -4.02 -9.32
CA TRP A 19 4.99 -4.01 -10.75
C TRP A 19 6.05 -2.94 -11.05
N GLU A 20 7.16 -3.34 -11.68
CA GLU A 20 8.20 -2.43 -12.13
C GLU A 20 8.07 -2.22 -13.65
N PRO A 21 7.62 -1.03 -14.11
CA PRO A 21 7.39 -0.79 -15.53
C PRO A 21 8.66 -0.94 -16.38
N SER A 22 9.82 -0.58 -15.82
CA SER A 22 11.12 -0.66 -16.50
C SER A 22 11.55 -2.09 -16.80
N TRP A 23 11.17 -3.04 -15.95
CA TRP A 23 11.53 -4.45 -16.10
C TRP A 23 10.40 -5.28 -16.71
N LYS A 24 9.17 -4.72 -16.74
CA LYS A 24 7.94 -5.45 -17.09
C LYS A 24 7.78 -6.72 -16.26
N LEU A 25 8.20 -6.66 -15.01
CA LEU A 25 8.19 -7.78 -14.07
C LEU A 25 7.68 -7.29 -12.71
N TYR A 26 7.11 -8.22 -11.95
CA TYR A 26 6.87 -7.99 -10.53
C TYR A 26 8.17 -8.14 -9.75
N ARG A 27 8.32 -7.41 -8.65
CA ARG A 27 9.40 -7.59 -7.69
C ARG A 27 8.84 -7.69 -6.26
N PRO A 28 9.43 -8.51 -5.39
CA PRO A 28 9.00 -8.61 -4.00
C PRO A 28 9.21 -7.30 -3.25
N VAL A 29 8.29 -7.00 -2.34
CA VAL A 29 8.39 -5.87 -1.40
C VAL A 29 7.95 -6.31 -0.02
N ASP A 30 8.66 -5.85 1.01
CA ASP A 30 8.35 -6.21 2.40
C ASP A 30 7.40 -5.19 3.03
N GLY A 31 7.41 -3.94 2.55
CA GLY A 31 6.69 -2.84 3.17
C GLY A 31 6.45 -1.63 2.28
N LEU A 32 5.47 -0.83 2.69
CA LEU A 32 5.25 0.53 2.19
C LEU A 32 5.10 1.44 3.41
N GLN A 33 6.19 2.08 3.79
CA GLN A 33 6.33 2.80 5.06
C GLN A 33 6.24 4.31 4.85
N TRP A 34 5.55 5.00 5.76
CA TRP A 34 5.46 6.45 5.79
C TRP A 34 6.66 7.05 6.53
N THR A 35 7.35 8.00 5.89
CA THR A 35 8.51 8.70 6.45
C THR A 35 8.14 9.99 7.19
N GLY A 36 6.90 10.48 7.06
CA GLY A 36 6.48 11.81 7.52
C GLY A 36 6.22 12.80 6.40
N THR A 37 6.79 12.55 5.23
CA THR A 37 6.66 13.37 4.02
C THR A 37 6.21 12.55 2.82
N GLU A 38 6.68 11.31 2.70
CA GLU A 38 6.42 10.43 1.56
C GLU A 38 6.26 8.96 1.98
N LEU A 39 5.70 8.16 1.08
CA LEU A 39 5.63 6.70 1.23
C LEU A 39 6.84 6.08 0.54
N ARG A 40 7.68 5.44 1.33
CA ARG A 40 8.89 4.74 0.88
C ARG A 40 8.62 3.25 0.83
N LEU A 41 9.07 2.60 -0.24
CA LEU A 41 9.08 1.14 -0.33
C LEU A 41 10.17 0.57 0.55
N ASP A 42 9.87 -0.55 1.20
CA ASP A 42 10.84 -1.36 1.92
C ASP A 42 11.21 -2.56 1.05
N ASP A 43 12.29 -2.40 0.29
CA ASP A 43 12.86 -3.36 -0.66
C ASP A 43 14.37 -3.55 -0.46
N LYS A 44 14.90 -3.04 0.66
CA LYS A 44 16.34 -3.01 0.95
C LYS A 44 16.99 -4.39 0.95
N LEU A 45 16.24 -5.43 1.32
CA LEU A 45 16.74 -6.80 1.34
C LEU A 45 16.98 -7.37 -0.07
N TYR A 46 16.31 -6.82 -1.08
CA TYR A 46 16.40 -7.30 -2.46
C TYR A 46 17.28 -6.39 -3.33
N CYS A 47 17.51 -5.14 -2.91
CA CYS A 47 18.24 -4.12 -3.66
C CYS A 47 19.57 -3.73 -2.97
N THR A 48 20.39 -4.71 -2.60
CA THR A 48 21.69 -4.48 -1.93
C THR A 48 22.82 -4.16 -2.90
N ASP A 49 22.98 -4.95 -3.97
CA ASP A 49 24.05 -4.79 -4.97
C ASP A 49 23.46 -4.65 -6.38
N PRO A 50 23.55 -3.46 -7.01
CA PRO A 50 23.06 -3.23 -8.36
C PRO A 50 23.72 -4.07 -9.46
N LEU A 51 24.89 -4.68 -9.20
CA LEU A 51 25.61 -5.51 -10.15
C LEU A 51 25.24 -7.00 -10.05
N ASP A 52 24.41 -7.37 -9.08
CA ASP A 52 23.91 -8.75 -8.95
C ASP A 52 22.90 -9.06 -10.06
N ASP A 53 23.05 -10.22 -10.71
CA ASP A 53 22.11 -10.73 -11.70
C ASP A 53 20.70 -10.92 -11.12
N LEU A 54 20.61 -11.14 -9.80
CA LEU A 54 19.35 -11.31 -9.06
C LEU A 54 18.90 -10.04 -8.34
N TYR A 55 19.43 -8.87 -8.73
CA TYR A 55 19.03 -7.58 -8.17
C TYR A 55 17.52 -7.36 -8.21
N GLY A 56 16.94 -6.99 -7.07
CA GLY A 56 15.51 -6.78 -6.90
C GLY A 56 14.71 -8.04 -6.58
N PHE A 57 15.32 -9.23 -6.63
CA PHE A 57 14.66 -10.51 -6.33
C PHE A 57 15.31 -11.28 -5.16
N GLY A 58 16.63 -11.11 -4.99
CA GLY A 58 17.45 -11.71 -3.93
C GLY A 58 17.71 -13.22 -4.06
N THR A 59 16.82 -13.99 -4.69
CA THR A 59 17.03 -15.42 -4.97
C THR A 59 16.45 -15.82 -6.33
N GLU A 60 17.06 -16.81 -6.97
CA GLU A 60 16.60 -17.33 -8.27
C GLU A 60 15.16 -17.86 -8.20
N ARG A 61 14.80 -18.55 -7.11
CA ARG A 61 13.43 -19.02 -6.86
C ARG A 61 12.41 -17.87 -6.86
N MET A 62 12.80 -16.72 -6.30
CA MET A 62 11.94 -15.54 -6.27
C MET A 62 11.80 -14.93 -7.65
N TYR A 63 12.88 -14.90 -8.42
CA TYR A 63 12.87 -14.45 -9.81
C TYR A 63 11.90 -15.30 -10.65
N THR A 64 12.02 -16.63 -10.62
CA THR A 64 11.10 -17.52 -11.37
C THR A 64 9.65 -17.31 -10.96
N ARG A 65 9.39 -17.12 -9.65
CA ARG A 65 8.04 -16.83 -9.17
C ARG A 65 7.52 -15.50 -9.70
N CYS A 66 8.32 -14.44 -9.64
CA CYS A 66 7.96 -13.12 -10.14
C CYS A 66 7.72 -13.12 -11.66
N PHE A 67 8.53 -13.89 -12.40
CA PHE A 67 8.33 -14.12 -13.82
C PHE A 67 6.97 -14.78 -14.09
N ASN A 68 6.64 -15.87 -13.38
CA ASN A 68 5.34 -16.53 -13.54
C ASN A 68 4.17 -15.60 -13.17
N LEU A 69 4.34 -14.78 -12.12
CA LEU A 69 3.34 -13.78 -11.74
C LEU A 69 3.14 -12.72 -12.82
N SER A 70 4.21 -12.29 -13.48
CA SER A 70 4.14 -11.31 -14.56
C SER A 70 3.35 -11.82 -15.77
N GLN A 71 3.45 -13.12 -16.05
CA GLN A 71 2.68 -13.76 -17.12
C GLN A 71 1.21 -13.94 -16.74
N ASN A 72 0.93 -14.38 -15.50
CA ASN A 72 -0.43 -14.61 -15.03
C ASN A 72 -1.20 -13.31 -14.79
N PHE A 73 -0.51 -12.23 -14.41
CA PHE A 73 -1.09 -10.94 -14.05
C PHE A 73 -0.53 -9.81 -14.93
N ALA A 74 -0.58 -10.00 -16.25
CA ALA A 74 -0.12 -9.03 -17.23
C ALA A 74 -1.04 -7.81 -17.38
N ASP A 75 -2.30 -7.90 -16.94
CA ASP A 75 -3.31 -6.83 -17.06
C ASP A 75 -3.16 -5.73 -15.98
N VAL A 76 -1.99 -5.10 -15.97
CA VAL A 76 -1.60 -4.07 -15.00
C VAL A 76 -2.42 -2.78 -15.19
N GLU A 77 -2.90 -2.53 -16.40
CA GLU A 77 -3.66 -1.33 -16.76
C GLU A 77 -5.03 -1.27 -16.09
N ASN A 78 -5.69 -2.42 -15.93
CA ASN A 78 -7.00 -2.55 -15.30
C ASN A 78 -6.94 -2.72 -13.77
N ALA A 79 -5.78 -2.48 -13.15
CA ALA A 79 -5.64 -2.59 -11.70
C ALA A 79 -6.59 -1.64 -10.94
N LYS A 80 -7.34 -2.17 -9.97
CA LYS A 80 -8.34 -1.42 -9.21
C LYS A 80 -7.68 -0.30 -8.40
N PRO A 81 -8.07 0.98 -8.59
CA PRO A 81 -7.53 2.07 -7.80
C PRO A 81 -8.03 2.00 -6.36
N VAL A 82 -7.11 2.14 -5.40
CA VAL A 82 -7.42 2.15 -3.98
C VAL A 82 -6.89 3.45 -3.38
N PRO A 83 -7.68 4.16 -2.54
CA PRO A 83 -7.28 5.47 -2.00
C PRO A 83 -6.21 5.39 -0.92
N PHE A 84 -6.00 4.20 -0.33
CA PHE A 84 -5.06 3.99 0.75
C PHE A 84 -4.62 2.53 0.80
N LEU A 85 -3.31 2.33 0.91
CA LEU A 85 -2.67 1.01 0.97
C LEU A 85 -1.72 0.95 2.17
N THR A 86 -1.71 -0.18 2.87
CA THR A 86 -0.77 -0.44 3.97
C THR A 86 -0.12 -1.78 3.74
N ILE A 87 1.21 -1.79 3.69
CA ILE A 87 2.02 -2.99 3.49
C ILE A 87 3.09 -2.98 4.60
N GLY A 88 3.29 -4.13 5.24
CA GLY A 88 4.17 -4.27 6.41
C GLY A 88 3.41 -4.20 7.73
N THR A 89 4.11 -3.89 8.82
CA THR A 89 3.54 -3.83 10.18
C THR A 89 2.77 -2.53 10.41
N PRO A 90 1.43 -2.57 10.52
CA PRO A 90 0.64 -1.37 10.67
C PRO A 90 0.64 -0.87 12.13
N GLU A 91 0.88 0.43 12.31
CA GLU A 91 0.64 1.13 13.57
C GLU A 91 -0.58 2.05 13.43
N TRP A 92 -1.36 2.23 14.50
CA TRP A 92 -2.47 3.19 14.47
C TRP A 92 -1.93 4.61 14.48
N PHE A 93 -2.07 5.31 13.35
CA PHE A 93 -1.69 6.71 13.22
C PHE A 93 -2.94 7.57 13.10
N ARG A 94 -3.39 8.08 14.26
CA ARG A 94 -4.62 8.86 14.44
C ARG A 94 -5.88 8.10 14.00
N ASP A 95 -6.29 8.23 12.75
CA ASP A 95 -7.57 7.74 12.24
C ASP A 95 -7.47 6.47 11.40
N ARG A 96 -6.26 5.94 11.18
CA ARG A 96 -6.05 4.76 10.34
C ARG A 96 -4.78 3.97 10.69
N PRO A 97 -4.72 2.68 10.35
CA PRO A 97 -3.48 1.92 10.40
C PRO A 97 -2.54 2.39 9.28
N VAL A 98 -1.29 2.71 9.60
CA VAL A 98 -0.22 3.09 8.65
C VAL A 98 1.05 2.39 9.07
N ALA A 99 1.82 1.83 8.13
CA ALA A 99 3.18 1.38 8.42
C ALA A 99 4.08 2.63 8.51
N LEU A 100 4.69 2.87 9.66
CA LEU A 100 5.55 4.02 9.90
C LEU A 100 7.02 3.59 9.89
N THR A 101 7.89 4.43 9.32
CA THR A 101 9.34 4.26 9.57
C THR A 101 9.65 4.61 11.02
N ALA A 102 10.73 4.04 11.58
CA ALA A 102 11.12 4.27 12.98
C ALA A 102 11.33 5.76 13.32
N CYS A 103 11.80 6.55 12.35
CA CYS A 103 12.05 7.99 12.51
C CYS A 103 10.89 8.87 12.01
N ALA A 104 9.74 8.29 11.66
CA ALA A 104 8.61 9.07 11.16
C ALA A 104 8.04 9.98 12.26
N PRO A 105 7.81 11.27 11.98
CA PRO A 105 7.23 12.19 12.93
C PRO A 105 5.74 11.86 13.15
N ARG A 106 5.31 11.79 14.42
CA ARG A 106 3.96 11.33 14.84
C ARG A 106 2.99 12.48 15.20
N ASP A 107 3.31 13.68 14.75
CA ASP A 107 2.53 14.89 14.98
C ASP A 107 1.31 14.99 14.05
N VAL A 108 0.45 15.97 14.32
CA VAL A 108 -0.79 16.18 13.55
C VAL A 108 -0.47 16.75 12.17
N GLU A 109 0.63 17.50 12.01
CA GLU A 109 0.98 18.10 10.73
C GLU A 109 1.47 17.04 9.75
N SER A 110 2.36 16.14 10.20
CA SER A 110 2.79 14.99 9.39
C SER A 110 1.61 14.10 8.98
N TRP A 111 0.64 13.89 9.87
CA TRP A 111 -0.60 13.18 9.52
C TRP A 111 -1.39 13.89 8.42
N LYS A 112 -1.51 15.22 8.47
CA LYS A 112 -2.19 16.00 7.43
C LYS A 112 -1.47 15.92 6.08
N ARG A 113 -0.14 15.72 6.06
CA ARG A 113 0.66 15.58 4.82
C ARG A 113 0.37 14.31 4.03
N LEU A 114 -0.23 13.28 4.65
CA LEU A 114 -0.71 12.10 3.92
C LEU A 114 -1.76 12.43 2.85
N LYS A 115 -2.39 13.63 2.91
CA LYS A 115 -3.42 14.11 1.97
C LYS A 115 -4.60 13.14 1.79
N LEU A 116 -4.84 12.28 2.79
CA LEU A 116 -5.94 11.34 2.76
C LEU A 116 -7.22 11.98 3.28
N ARG A 117 -8.36 11.59 2.71
CA ARG A 117 -9.67 12.00 3.22
C ARG A 117 -9.82 11.49 4.66
N ARG A 118 -10.16 12.40 5.59
CA ARG A 118 -10.39 12.07 7.00
C ARG A 118 -11.52 11.04 7.12
N ARG A 119 -11.33 10.02 7.96
CA ARG A 119 -12.43 9.14 8.36
C ARG A 119 -13.25 9.83 9.45
N THR A 120 -14.28 10.57 9.07
CA THR A 120 -15.28 11.05 10.03
C THR A 120 -16.24 9.94 10.39
N VAL A 121 -16.63 9.84 11.65
CA VAL A 121 -17.73 8.97 12.09
C VAL A 121 -18.94 9.22 11.19
N ARG A 122 -19.49 8.17 10.55
CA ARG A 122 -20.70 8.31 9.75
C ARG A 122 -21.78 8.87 10.69
N ARG A 123 -22.43 9.97 10.29
CA ARG A 123 -23.52 10.56 11.09
C ARG A 123 -24.49 9.43 11.46
N HIS A 124 -24.72 9.23 12.75
CA HIS A 124 -25.78 8.35 13.21
C HIS A 124 -27.09 8.80 12.53
N PRO A 125 -27.91 7.86 12.04
CA PRO A 125 -29.23 8.20 11.54
C PRO A 125 -29.95 8.93 12.67
N ARG A 126 -30.28 10.20 12.46
CA ARG A 126 -31.10 10.95 13.41
C ARG A 126 -32.44 10.23 13.42
N GLN A 127 -32.86 9.72 14.57
CA GLN A 127 -34.24 9.29 14.73
C GLN A 127 -35.10 10.53 14.54
N THR A 128 -35.74 10.63 13.37
CA THR A 128 -36.73 11.67 13.11
C THR A 128 -37.88 11.38 14.06
N PHE A 129 -38.02 12.22 15.09
CA PHE A 129 -39.12 12.10 16.04
C PHE A 129 -40.42 12.36 15.27
N THR A 130 -41.12 11.29 14.88
CA THR A 130 -42.45 11.39 14.27
C THR A 130 -43.42 11.80 15.35
N LYS A 131 -43.76 13.10 15.42
CA LYS A 131 -44.88 13.55 16.25
C LYS A 131 -46.15 12.85 15.75
N ARG A 132 -46.68 11.93 16.56
CA ARG A 132 -47.99 11.31 16.32
C ARG A 132 -49.03 12.41 16.55
N ASN A 133 -49.66 12.92 15.49
CA ASN A 133 -50.81 13.80 15.64
C ASN A 133 -51.94 12.97 16.27
N THR A 134 -52.17 13.17 17.57
CA THR A 134 -53.40 12.74 18.23
C THR A 134 -54.54 13.58 17.67
N LYS A 135 -55.47 12.91 17.00
CA LYS A 135 -56.77 13.48 16.62
C LYS A 135 -57.61 13.71 17.87
#